data_AF-A0A8J4FLW0-F1
#
_entry.id   AF-A0A8J4FLW0-F1
#
_cell.length_a   1.000
_cell.length_b   1.000
_cell.length_c   1.000
_cell.angle_alpha   90.00
_cell.angle_beta   90.00
_cell.angle_gamma   90.00
#
_symmetry.space_group_name_H-M   'P 1'
#
loop_
_entity.id
_entity.type
_entity.pdbx_description
1 polymer ?
#
loop_
_entity_poly.entity_id
_entity_poly.type
_entity_poly.pdbx_seq_one_letter_code
_entity_poly.pdbx_strand_id
1 'polypeptide(L)'
;MNERVSTPTPCDSTREVYQAAKLAQKDMDTPRAEYLFKIPDPLIKPLYEMLTDVRDEPILHLVCNQLMIVIPSVLILYMYNRSHLLGLVYLALNYGLFLQRYMLTLHFTEHRPLFKQRYGVLNLIIPYVMCNFYGVPCGFYRLHHVVMHHVEDNASPGDLTSTEALQRDSFRHFVRYECCMLARSFMVMWRSGKMVRHLGTVQLTAPRDVCSYHAGVLYGPHYRCIVISAMNLAHVLYGSGVQQLHRRFTRIKHDQGKGAVAWCSAPLQLEEELHPLSTASVGTLN
;
A
#
# COMPACT_ATOMS: atom_id res chain seq x y z
N MET A 1 5.13 31.23 -38.48
CA MET A 1 4.99 32.04 -37.26
C MET A 1 5.88 31.40 -36.20
N ASN A 2 7.02 32.03 -35.91
CA ASN A 2 7.96 31.58 -34.88
C ASN A 2 7.37 31.95 -33.52
N GLU A 3 6.76 30.99 -32.83
CA GLU A 3 6.54 31.11 -31.38
C GLU A 3 7.93 31.09 -30.73
N ARG A 4 8.37 32.27 -30.27
CA ARG A 4 9.47 32.35 -29.32
C ARG A 4 9.03 31.58 -28.09
N VAL A 5 9.59 30.39 -27.89
CA VAL A 5 9.65 29.74 -26.59
C VAL A 5 10.32 30.77 -25.67
N SER A 6 9.52 31.41 -24.82
CA SER A 6 10.01 32.29 -23.78
C SER A 6 10.92 31.45 -22.89
N THR A 7 12.23 31.65 -23.01
CA THR A 7 13.18 31.10 -22.04
C THR A 7 12.74 31.58 -20.66
N PRO A 8 12.55 30.69 -19.68
CA PRO A 8 12.18 31.11 -18.34
C PRO A 8 13.20 32.15 -17.87
N THR A 9 12.71 33.32 -17.46
CA THR A 9 13.55 34.35 -16.86
C THR A 9 14.29 33.73 -15.67
N PRO A 10 15.61 33.96 -15.52
CA PRO A 10 16.34 33.55 -14.33
C PRO A 10 15.90 34.41 -13.15
N CYS A 11 14.77 34.06 -12.55
CA CYS A 11 14.25 34.64 -11.33
C CYS A 11 13.77 33.52 -10.41
N ASP A 12 14.10 33.65 -9.13
CA ASP A 12 13.38 33.08 -7.99
C ASP A 12 13.57 31.60 -7.59
N SER A 13 14.40 30.80 -8.26
CA SER A 13 14.61 29.39 -7.86
C SER A 13 15.12 29.23 -6.42
N THR A 14 16.02 30.11 -5.96
CA THR A 14 16.54 30.06 -4.58
C THR A 14 15.47 30.41 -3.54
N ARG A 15 14.57 31.36 -3.87
CA ARG A 15 13.47 31.75 -2.98
C ARG A 15 12.42 30.65 -2.92
N GLU A 16 12.05 30.07 -4.05
CA GLU A 16 11.10 28.95 -4.13
C GLU A 16 11.62 27.74 -3.35
N VAL A 17 12.90 27.38 -3.54
CA VAL A 17 13.55 26.30 -2.77
C VAL A 17 13.55 26.61 -1.28
N TYR A 18 13.86 27.84 -0.88
CA TYR A 18 13.81 28.25 0.53
C TYR A 18 12.39 28.17 1.12
N GLN A 19 11.38 28.61 0.37
CA GLN A 19 9.97 28.51 0.80
C GLN A 19 9.53 27.04 0.90
N ALA A 20 9.90 26.20 -0.06
CA ALA A 20 9.61 24.77 -0.03
C ALA A 20 10.27 24.10 1.19
N ALA A 21 11.54 24.42 1.48
CA ALA A 21 12.25 23.92 2.66
C ALA A 21 11.57 24.38 3.97
N LYS A 22 11.13 25.63 4.04
CA LYS A 22 10.40 26.17 5.19
C LYS A 22 9.04 25.49 5.39
N LEU A 23 8.32 25.22 4.31
CA LEU A 23 7.05 24.48 4.35
C LEU A 23 7.27 23.02 4.77
N ALA A 24 8.30 22.37 4.25
CA ALA A 24 8.67 21.01 4.64
C ALA A 24 9.05 20.94 6.12
N GLN A 25 9.83 21.89 6.63
CA GLN A 25 10.17 21.97 8.06
C GLN A 25 8.91 22.16 8.92
N LYS A 26 8.02 23.07 8.51
CA LYS A 26 6.73 23.26 9.19
C LYS A 26 5.89 21.99 9.19
N ASP A 27 5.86 21.24 8.10
CA ASP A 27 5.16 19.96 8.00
C ASP A 27 5.78 18.89 8.92
N MET A 28 7.11 18.86 9.01
CA MET A 28 7.84 17.97 9.94
C MET A 28 7.53 18.27 11.41
N ASP A 29 7.34 19.55 11.76
CA ASP A 29 7.05 20.00 13.13
C ASP A 29 5.55 19.89 13.49
N THR A 30 4.69 19.61 12.52
CA THR A 30 3.23 19.53 12.74
C THR A 30 2.86 18.25 13.48
N PRO A 31 2.01 18.32 14.53
CA PRO A 31 1.57 17.13 15.26
C PRO A 31 0.85 16.17 14.31
N ARG A 32 1.33 14.92 14.24
CA ARG A 32 0.76 13.87 13.39
C ARG A 32 -0.29 13.09 14.18
N ALA A 33 -1.55 13.14 13.75
CA ALA A 33 -2.67 12.41 14.35
C ALA A 33 -2.93 11.08 13.62
N GLU A 34 -1.89 10.26 13.46
CA GLU A 34 -1.95 9.03 12.64
C GLU A 34 -2.79 7.92 13.27
N TYR A 35 -2.96 7.90 14.59
CA TYR A 35 -3.75 6.91 15.31
C TYR A 35 -4.86 7.57 16.14
N LEU A 36 -5.87 6.79 16.57
CA LEU A 36 -7.01 7.34 17.34
C LEU A 36 -6.68 7.50 18.83
N PHE A 37 -6.06 6.49 19.43
CA PHE A 37 -5.59 6.53 20.80
C PHE A 37 -4.23 5.84 20.93
N LYS A 38 -3.43 6.29 21.90
CA LYS A 38 -2.13 5.70 22.19
C LYS A 38 -2.33 4.40 22.98
N ILE A 39 -1.64 3.34 22.58
CA ILE A 39 -1.61 2.09 23.36
C ILE A 39 -0.81 2.33 24.65
N PRO A 40 -1.30 1.85 25.82
CA PRO A 40 -0.59 2.00 27.09
C PRO A 40 0.86 1.51 27.03
N ASP A 41 1.77 2.29 27.63
CA ASP A 41 3.22 2.03 27.61
C ASP A 41 3.61 0.58 27.99
N PRO A 42 2.99 -0.08 28.99
CA PRO A 42 3.34 -1.46 29.34
C PRO A 42 3.08 -2.48 28.21
N LEU A 43 2.08 -2.22 27.36
CA LEU A 43 1.69 -3.13 26.27
C LEU A 43 2.51 -2.89 25.01
N ILE A 44 2.88 -1.64 24.75
CA ILE A 44 3.58 -1.23 23.51
C ILE A 44 5.10 -1.30 23.65
N LYS A 45 5.66 -1.15 24.85
CA LYS A 45 7.11 -1.15 25.08
C LYS A 45 7.84 -2.40 24.53
N PRO A 46 7.31 -3.63 24.69
CA PRO A 46 7.92 -4.81 24.05
C PRO A 46 7.88 -4.74 22.52
N LEU A 47 6.84 -4.11 21.96
CA LEU A 47 6.65 -3.97 20.52
C LEU A 47 7.64 -2.95 19.91
N TYR A 48 8.04 -1.91 20.64
CA TYR A 48 9.06 -0.96 20.18
C TYR A 48 10.41 -1.61 19.92
N GLU A 49 10.83 -2.57 20.75
CA GLU A 49 12.09 -3.30 20.55
C GLU A 49 12.09 -4.15 19.28
N MET A 50 10.90 -4.42 18.73
CA MET A 50 10.72 -5.16 17.49
C MET A 50 10.76 -4.28 16.25
N LEU A 51 10.55 -2.98 16.38
CA LEU A 51 10.56 -2.05 15.26
C LEU A 51 11.95 -1.95 14.62
N THR A 52 11.97 -1.76 13.31
CA THR A 52 13.19 -1.42 12.56
C THR A 52 13.64 0.01 12.89
N ASP A 53 12.69 0.94 13.04
CA ASP A 53 12.92 2.35 13.41
C ASP A 53 12.03 2.74 14.57
N VAL A 54 12.59 3.48 15.53
CA VAL A 54 11.80 3.99 16.67
C VAL A 54 10.82 5.07 16.20
N ARG A 55 11.14 5.78 15.11
CA ARG A 55 10.27 6.82 14.54
C ARG A 55 8.97 6.28 13.96
N ASP A 56 8.90 4.96 13.70
CA ASP A 56 7.72 4.29 13.17
C ASP A 56 6.69 3.97 14.28
N GLU A 57 6.90 4.46 15.51
CA GLU A 57 5.95 4.36 16.63
C GLU A 57 4.49 4.72 16.25
N PRO A 58 4.20 5.82 15.53
CA PRO A 58 2.82 6.17 15.19
C PRO A 58 2.12 5.10 14.34
N ILE A 59 2.86 4.46 13.43
CA ILE A 59 2.37 3.36 12.59
C ILE A 59 2.03 2.16 13.47
N LEU A 60 2.87 1.85 14.45
CA LEU A 60 2.64 0.75 15.37
C LEU A 60 1.34 0.94 16.17
N HIS A 61 1.13 2.13 16.75
CA HIS A 61 -0.13 2.46 17.44
C HIS A 61 -1.32 2.33 16.50
N LEU A 62 -1.21 2.85 15.27
CA LEU A 62 -2.27 2.77 14.27
C LEU A 62 -2.60 1.31 13.89
N VAL A 63 -1.61 0.43 13.73
CA VAL A 63 -1.83 -1.00 13.48
C VAL A 63 -2.56 -1.63 14.67
N CYS A 64 -2.11 -1.37 15.91
CA CYS A 64 -2.79 -1.87 17.10
C CYS A 64 -4.25 -1.38 17.22
N ASN A 65 -4.51 -0.09 16.96
CA ASN A 65 -5.86 0.47 16.93
C ASN A 65 -6.76 -0.29 15.95
N GLN A 66 -6.27 -0.56 14.74
CA GLN A 66 -7.03 -1.29 13.73
C GLN A 66 -7.28 -2.74 14.16
N LEU A 67 -6.28 -3.43 14.69
CA LEU A 67 -6.46 -4.79 15.20
C LEU A 67 -7.47 -4.86 16.36
N MET A 68 -7.49 -3.85 17.23
CA MET A 68 -8.38 -3.81 18.39
C MET A 68 -9.80 -3.31 18.08
N ILE A 69 -9.97 -2.47 17.05
CA ILE A 69 -11.29 -1.93 16.69
C ILE A 69 -11.89 -2.72 15.52
N VAL A 70 -11.17 -2.85 14.42
CA VAL A 70 -11.71 -3.36 13.16
C VAL A 70 -12.03 -4.85 13.26
N ILE A 71 -11.10 -5.66 13.78
CA ILE A 71 -11.31 -7.11 13.88
C ILE A 71 -12.48 -7.44 14.82
N PRO A 72 -12.54 -6.95 16.07
CA PRO A 72 -13.68 -7.20 16.93
C PRO A 72 -15.00 -6.67 16.36
N SER A 73 -14.99 -5.51 15.69
CA SER A 73 -16.19 -4.97 15.05
C SER A 73 -16.75 -5.92 13.99
N VAL A 74 -15.89 -6.49 13.14
CA VAL A 74 -16.32 -7.49 12.14
C VAL A 74 -16.85 -8.75 12.81
N LEU A 75 -16.19 -9.24 13.87
CA LEU A 75 -16.65 -10.41 14.62
C LEU A 75 -18.03 -10.18 15.25
N ILE A 76 -18.25 -9.00 15.87
CA ILE A 76 -19.54 -8.61 16.46
C ILE A 76 -20.63 -8.55 15.40
N LEU A 77 -20.36 -7.93 14.24
CA LEU A 77 -21.32 -7.89 13.13
C LEU A 77 -21.67 -9.29 12.62
N TYR A 78 -20.68 -10.19 12.55
CA TYR A 78 -20.90 -11.55 12.07
C TYR A 78 -21.68 -12.41 13.08
N MET A 79 -21.40 -12.25 14.38
CA MET A 79 -21.98 -13.07 15.45
C MET A 79 -23.35 -12.60 15.91
N TYR A 80 -23.56 -11.30 16.08
CA TYR A 80 -24.72 -10.78 16.82
C TYR A 80 -25.84 -10.28 15.92
N ASN A 81 -25.54 -9.56 14.84
CA ASN A 81 -26.57 -8.99 13.99
C ASN A 81 -26.07 -8.73 12.57
N ARG A 82 -26.56 -9.53 11.62
CA ARG A 82 -26.30 -9.38 10.17
C ARG A 82 -27.13 -8.25 9.55
N SER A 83 -27.25 -7.13 10.26
CA SER A 83 -27.99 -5.96 9.82
C SER A 83 -27.20 -5.20 8.77
N HIS A 84 -27.85 -4.94 7.63
CA HIS A 84 -27.28 -4.11 6.56
C HIS A 84 -26.96 -2.69 7.02
N LEU A 85 -27.78 -2.12 7.91
CA LEU A 85 -27.54 -0.77 8.44
C LEU A 85 -26.28 -0.75 9.32
N LEU A 86 -26.12 -1.74 10.19
CA LEU A 86 -24.90 -1.85 11.03
C LEU A 86 -23.65 -2.10 10.16
N GLY A 87 -23.78 -2.92 9.11
CA GLY A 87 -22.71 -3.11 8.13
C GLY A 87 -22.34 -1.81 7.39
N LEU A 88 -23.33 -1.00 7.01
CA LEU A 88 -23.11 0.30 6.38
C LEU A 88 -22.44 1.29 7.33
N VAL A 89 -22.91 1.37 8.58
CA VAL A 89 -22.32 2.22 9.62
C VAL A 89 -20.87 1.80 9.89
N TYR A 90 -20.62 0.50 10.03
CA TYR A 90 -19.26 -0.03 10.15
C TYR A 90 -18.38 0.35 8.96
N LEU A 91 -18.87 0.16 7.73
CA LEU A 91 -18.10 0.51 6.54
C LEU A 91 -17.77 2.00 6.51
N ALA A 92 -18.75 2.87 6.79
CA ALA A 92 -18.56 4.32 6.82
C ALA A 92 -17.54 4.74 7.88
N LEU A 93 -17.63 4.19 9.09
CA LEU A 93 -16.69 4.49 10.18
C LEU A 93 -15.30 3.91 9.90
N ASN A 94 -15.21 2.65 9.47
CA ASN A 94 -13.94 2.01 9.15
C ASN A 94 -13.21 2.76 8.03
N TYR A 95 -13.93 3.15 6.97
CA TYR A 95 -13.31 3.84 5.84
C TYR A 95 -12.97 5.28 6.18
N GLY A 96 -13.88 6.00 6.85
CA GLY A 96 -13.64 7.40 7.25
C GLY A 96 -12.51 7.54 8.27
N LEU A 97 -12.37 6.59 9.19
CA LEU A 97 -11.33 6.66 10.23
C LEU A 97 -10.01 6.06 9.78
N PHE A 98 -10.01 4.93 9.07
CA PHE A 98 -8.80 4.12 8.88
C PHE A 98 -8.34 3.91 7.44
N LEU A 99 -9.18 4.02 6.41
CA LEU A 99 -8.79 3.64 5.04
C LEU A 99 -7.54 4.38 4.54
N GLN A 100 -7.55 5.71 4.62
CA GLN A 100 -6.42 6.52 4.16
C GLN A 100 -5.14 6.20 4.95
N ARG A 101 -5.26 6.08 6.28
CA ARG A 101 -4.16 5.79 7.21
C ARG A 101 -3.57 4.40 6.96
N TYR A 102 -4.43 3.43 6.71
CA TYR A 102 -4.06 2.06 6.34
C TYR A 102 -3.32 2.04 5.00
N MET A 103 -3.85 2.71 3.97
CA MET A 103 -3.21 2.75 2.65
C MET A 103 -1.82 3.38 2.72
N LEU A 104 -1.64 4.44 3.51
CA LEU A 104 -0.33 5.06 3.72
C LEU A 104 0.61 4.13 4.50
N THR A 105 0.11 3.43 5.51
CA THR A 105 0.89 2.41 6.24
C THR A 105 1.33 1.27 5.31
N LEU A 106 0.43 0.76 4.47
CA LEU A 106 0.72 -0.29 3.51
C LEU A 106 1.76 0.18 2.47
N HIS A 107 1.61 1.41 1.97
CA HIS A 107 2.59 2.04 1.09
C HIS A 107 3.98 2.06 1.71
N PHE A 108 4.10 2.60 2.92
CA PHE A 108 5.38 2.71 3.63
C PHE A 108 6.00 1.33 3.88
N THR A 109 5.20 0.38 4.35
CA THR A 109 5.70 -0.94 4.76
C THR A 109 6.13 -1.85 3.60
N GLU A 110 5.70 -1.54 2.38
CA GLU A 110 6.16 -2.22 1.16
C GLU A 110 7.51 -1.69 0.64
N HIS A 111 7.85 -0.45 0.95
CA HIS A 111 9.18 0.10 0.70
C HIS A 111 10.18 -0.29 1.78
N ARG A 112 9.73 -0.38 3.04
CA ARG A 112 10.58 -0.70 4.19
C ARG A 112 9.86 -1.58 5.21
N PRO A 113 10.47 -2.67 5.71
CA PRO A 113 9.84 -3.49 6.74
C PRO A 113 9.69 -2.74 8.07
N LEU A 114 8.49 -2.79 8.65
CA LEU A 114 8.16 -2.16 9.93
C LEU A 114 8.91 -2.83 11.11
N PHE A 115 8.96 -4.16 11.11
CA PHE A 115 9.64 -4.94 12.14
C PHE A 115 10.96 -5.51 11.63
N LYS A 116 11.93 -5.65 12.56
CA LYS A 116 13.24 -6.28 12.33
C LYS A 116 13.08 -7.67 11.69
N GLN A 117 14.08 -8.09 10.92
CA GLN A 117 14.05 -9.37 10.19
C GLN A 117 13.75 -10.59 11.07
N ARG A 118 14.22 -10.60 12.33
CA ARG A 118 13.93 -11.66 13.31
C ARG A 118 12.43 -11.84 13.60
N TYR A 119 11.63 -10.80 13.36
CA TYR A 119 10.17 -10.78 13.50
C TYR A 119 9.47 -10.65 12.14
N GLY A 120 10.10 -11.11 11.04
CA GLY A 120 9.61 -10.90 9.68
C GLY A 120 8.17 -11.39 9.43
N VAL A 121 7.68 -12.36 10.20
CA VAL A 121 6.28 -12.83 10.14
C VAL A 121 5.28 -11.71 10.47
N LEU A 122 5.62 -10.80 11.40
CA LEU A 122 4.76 -9.67 11.76
C LEU A 122 4.58 -8.69 10.58
N ASN A 123 5.56 -8.59 9.69
CA ASN A 123 5.44 -7.77 8.48
C ASN A 123 4.42 -8.33 7.48
N LEU A 124 3.93 -9.56 7.65
CA LEU A 124 2.87 -10.12 6.81
C LEU A 124 1.47 -9.68 7.24
N ILE A 125 1.31 -9.15 8.46
CA ILE A 125 0.01 -8.75 9.02
C ILE A 125 -0.64 -7.66 8.15
N ILE A 126 0.13 -6.63 7.78
CA ILE A 126 -0.39 -5.48 7.04
C ILE A 126 -0.82 -5.87 5.60
N PRO A 127 0.03 -6.51 4.78
CA PRO A 127 -0.30 -6.83 3.39
C PRO A 127 -1.16 -8.09 3.19
N TYR A 128 -1.30 -8.98 4.19
CA TYR A 128 -2.08 -10.22 4.06
C TYR A 128 -3.29 -10.34 4.99
N VAL A 129 -3.25 -9.75 6.19
CA VAL A 129 -4.38 -9.83 7.13
C VAL A 129 -5.22 -8.58 7.03
N MET A 130 -4.62 -7.40 7.22
CA MET A 130 -5.36 -6.14 7.33
C MET A 130 -5.98 -5.68 6.00
N CYS A 131 -5.33 -5.97 4.88
CA CYS A 131 -5.81 -5.61 3.53
C CYS A 131 -7.23 -6.09 3.24
N ASN A 132 -7.62 -7.22 3.84
CA ASN A 132 -8.96 -7.78 3.75
C ASN A 132 -10.03 -6.81 4.24
N PHE A 133 -9.76 -5.99 5.26
CA PHE A 133 -10.76 -5.08 5.82
C PHE A 133 -10.93 -3.78 5.00
N TYR A 134 -10.09 -3.58 3.98
CA TYR A 134 -10.04 -2.36 3.16
C TYR A 134 -10.20 -2.64 1.67
N GLY A 135 -10.54 -3.88 1.29
CA GLY A 135 -10.78 -4.24 -0.11
C GLY A 135 -9.51 -4.31 -0.97
N VAL A 136 -8.33 -4.45 -0.35
CA VAL A 136 -7.06 -4.62 -1.07
C VAL A 136 -6.76 -6.12 -1.18
N PRO A 137 -6.55 -6.67 -2.39
CA PRO A 137 -6.16 -8.08 -2.53
C PRO A 137 -4.79 -8.35 -1.88
N CYS A 138 -4.68 -9.44 -1.13
CA CYS A 138 -3.47 -9.77 -0.37
C CYS A 138 -2.21 -9.84 -1.24
N GLY A 139 -1.15 -9.14 -0.84
CA GLY A 139 0.13 -9.11 -1.54
C GLY A 139 0.13 -8.43 -2.92
N PHE A 140 -1.02 -8.02 -3.44
CA PHE A 140 -1.10 -7.34 -4.75
C PHE A 140 -0.63 -5.89 -4.69
N TYR A 141 -0.73 -5.25 -3.52
CA TYR A 141 -0.28 -3.86 -3.39
C TYR A 141 1.20 -3.71 -3.73
N ARG A 142 2.06 -4.67 -3.37
CA ARG A 142 3.46 -4.66 -3.79
C ARG A 142 3.63 -4.70 -5.31
N LEU A 143 2.90 -5.59 -5.97
CA LEU A 143 2.96 -5.73 -7.43
C LEU A 143 2.50 -4.43 -8.11
N HIS A 144 1.40 -3.88 -7.63
CA HIS A 144 0.83 -2.64 -8.16
C HIS A 144 1.72 -1.42 -7.87
N HIS A 145 2.15 -1.24 -6.63
CA HIS A 145 2.85 -0.03 -6.23
C HIS A 145 4.34 -0.10 -6.54
N VAL A 146 5.03 -1.16 -6.12
CA VAL A 146 6.49 -1.24 -6.28
C VAL A 146 6.85 -1.65 -7.70
N VAL A 147 6.25 -2.74 -8.20
CA VAL A 147 6.64 -3.25 -9.53
C VAL A 147 6.09 -2.36 -10.63
N MET A 148 4.77 -2.18 -10.69
CA MET A 148 4.14 -1.47 -11.81
C MET A 148 4.43 0.04 -11.81
N HIS A 149 4.40 0.72 -10.65
CA HIS A 149 4.65 2.17 -10.60
C HIS A 149 6.13 2.55 -10.48
N HIS A 150 6.95 1.85 -9.69
CA HIS A 150 8.37 2.22 -9.51
C HIS A 150 9.33 1.48 -10.44
N VAL A 151 9.16 0.18 -10.64
CA VAL A 151 10.08 -0.61 -11.48
C VAL A 151 9.74 -0.48 -12.97
N GLU A 152 8.46 -0.51 -13.31
CA GLU A 152 7.97 -0.41 -14.69
C GLU A 152 7.59 1.03 -15.08
N ASP A 153 7.79 2.00 -14.19
CA ASP A 153 7.56 3.43 -14.44
C ASP A 153 6.18 3.74 -15.07
N ASN A 154 5.13 3.07 -14.58
CA ASN A 154 3.76 3.21 -15.10
C ASN A 154 3.58 2.81 -16.58
N ALA A 155 4.56 2.12 -17.16
CA ALA A 155 4.54 1.65 -18.56
C ALA A 155 3.95 0.25 -18.71
N SER A 156 3.43 -0.34 -17.62
CA SER A 156 2.87 -1.69 -17.63
C SER A 156 1.67 -1.79 -18.58
N PRO A 157 1.68 -2.74 -19.53
CA PRO A 157 0.56 -2.92 -20.45
C PRO A 157 -0.74 -3.22 -19.71
N GLY A 158 -1.73 -2.32 -19.84
CA GLY A 158 -3.03 -2.49 -19.20
C GLY A 158 -3.13 -1.94 -17.79
N ASP A 159 -2.13 -1.20 -17.32
CA ASP A 159 -2.25 -0.37 -16.11
C ASP A 159 -3.38 0.65 -16.31
N LEU A 160 -4.44 0.51 -15.50
CA LEU A 160 -5.60 1.40 -15.52
C LEU A 160 -5.41 2.61 -14.60
N THR A 161 -4.38 2.59 -13.77
CA THR A 161 -4.12 3.61 -12.75
C THR A 161 -3.08 4.63 -13.19
N SER A 162 -2.27 4.32 -14.20
CA SER A 162 -1.34 5.27 -14.82
C SER A 162 -2.06 6.51 -15.35
N THR A 163 -1.51 7.68 -14.99
CA THR A 163 -1.94 8.99 -15.51
C THR A 163 -0.96 9.57 -16.52
N GLU A 164 0.09 8.84 -16.92
CA GLU A 164 1.18 9.37 -17.77
C GLU A 164 0.69 9.85 -19.14
N ALA A 165 -0.33 9.19 -19.70
CA ALA A 165 -0.94 9.59 -20.97
C ALA A 165 -1.93 10.77 -20.83
N LEU A 166 -2.09 11.34 -19.63
CA LEU A 166 -3.10 12.34 -19.33
C LEU A 166 -2.49 13.68 -18.89
N GLN A 167 -3.04 14.76 -19.43
CA GLN A 167 -2.76 16.13 -19.02
C GLN A 167 -3.39 16.42 -17.65
N ARG A 168 -2.55 16.61 -16.62
CA ARG A 168 -2.94 16.66 -15.19
C ARG A 168 -3.75 17.90 -14.80
N ASP A 169 -3.61 19.00 -15.54
CA ASP A 169 -4.33 20.27 -15.38
C ASP A 169 -5.65 20.32 -16.18
N SER A 170 -5.94 19.29 -16.99
CA SER A 170 -7.17 19.25 -17.78
C SER A 170 -8.30 18.53 -17.06
N PHE A 171 -9.37 19.26 -16.72
CA PHE A 171 -10.59 18.69 -16.14
C PHE A 171 -11.21 17.60 -17.03
N ARG A 172 -11.13 17.75 -18.36
CA ARG A 172 -11.60 16.73 -19.31
C ARG A 172 -10.81 15.43 -19.17
N HIS A 173 -9.50 15.51 -18.96
CA HIS A 173 -8.65 14.34 -18.77
C HIS A 173 -8.92 13.68 -17.42
N PHE A 174 -9.16 14.47 -16.37
CA PHE A 174 -9.63 13.96 -15.09
C PHE A 174 -10.94 13.15 -15.23
N VAL A 175 -11.97 13.72 -15.84
CA VAL A 175 -13.25 13.00 -16.04
C VAL A 175 -13.05 11.75 -16.91
N ARG A 176 -12.23 11.83 -17.96
CA ARG A 176 -11.90 10.67 -18.80
C ARG A 176 -11.26 9.54 -17.99
N TYR A 177 -10.29 9.87 -17.13
CA TYR A 177 -9.62 8.92 -16.26
C TYR A 177 -10.61 8.21 -15.34
N GLU A 178 -11.38 8.98 -14.57
CA GLU A 178 -12.36 8.47 -13.61
C GLU A 178 -13.40 7.57 -14.29
N CYS A 179 -14.01 8.03 -15.38
CA CYS A 179 -14.99 7.24 -16.11
C CYS A 179 -14.39 5.96 -16.72
N CYS A 180 -13.17 6.03 -17.28
CA CYS A 180 -12.50 4.85 -17.85
C CYS A 180 -12.14 3.83 -16.78
N MET A 181 -11.60 4.27 -15.65
CA MET A 181 -11.23 3.41 -14.52
C MET A 181 -12.47 2.72 -13.95
N LEU A 182 -13.56 3.47 -13.71
CA LEU A 182 -14.83 2.91 -13.26
C LEU A 182 -15.41 1.92 -14.27
N ALA A 183 -15.55 2.31 -15.54
CA ALA A 183 -16.15 1.46 -16.56
C ALA A 183 -15.39 0.13 -16.75
N ARG A 184 -14.05 0.18 -16.76
CA ARG A 184 -13.22 -1.01 -16.88
C ARG A 184 -13.29 -1.89 -15.64
N SER A 185 -13.30 -1.29 -14.44
CA SER A 185 -13.49 -2.03 -13.19
C SER A 185 -14.84 -2.76 -13.16
N PHE A 186 -15.92 -2.09 -13.56
CA PHE A 186 -17.24 -2.69 -13.72
C PHE A 186 -17.24 -3.82 -14.76
N MET A 187 -16.56 -3.63 -15.89
CA MET A 187 -16.46 -4.67 -16.93
C MET A 187 -15.71 -5.91 -16.43
N VAL A 188 -14.59 -5.74 -15.72
CA VAL A 188 -13.85 -6.85 -15.11
C VAL A 188 -14.74 -7.59 -14.10
N MET A 189 -15.41 -6.87 -13.21
CA MET A 189 -16.34 -7.46 -12.25
C MET A 189 -17.48 -8.22 -12.93
N TRP A 190 -18.09 -7.66 -13.98
CA TRP A 190 -19.15 -8.30 -14.76
C TRP A 190 -18.68 -9.59 -15.45
N ARG A 191 -17.49 -9.57 -16.06
CA ARG A 191 -16.88 -10.75 -16.71
C ARG A 191 -16.57 -11.84 -15.68
N SER A 192 -15.97 -11.47 -14.55
CA SER A 192 -15.69 -12.38 -13.43
C SER A 192 -16.98 -12.97 -12.84
N GLY A 193 -18.04 -12.17 -12.70
CA GLY A 193 -19.35 -12.64 -12.25
C GLY A 193 -20.00 -13.66 -13.20
N LYS A 194 -19.82 -13.50 -14.52
CA LYS A 194 -20.24 -14.49 -15.51
C LYS A 194 -19.42 -15.78 -15.42
N MET A 195 -18.11 -15.68 -15.18
CA MET A 195 -17.21 -16.82 -15.03
C MET A 195 -17.58 -17.67 -13.80
N VAL A 196 -17.88 -17.04 -12.66
CA VAL A 196 -18.35 -17.74 -11.44
C VAL A 196 -19.68 -18.44 -11.68
N ARG A 197 -20.61 -17.83 -12.42
CA ARG A 197 -21.88 -18.50 -12.79
C ARG A 197 -21.64 -19.71 -13.69
N HIS A 198 -20.69 -19.65 -14.63
CA HIS A 198 -20.34 -20.80 -15.49
C HIS A 198 -19.70 -21.95 -14.71
N LEU A 199 -18.75 -21.65 -13.81
CA LEU A 199 -18.10 -22.66 -12.96
C LEU A 199 -19.05 -23.26 -11.91
N GLY A 200 -19.97 -22.46 -11.37
CA GLY A 200 -21.02 -22.95 -10.45
C GLY A 200 -21.97 -23.97 -11.08
N THR A 201 -22.22 -23.88 -12.39
CA THR A 201 -22.98 -24.92 -13.13
C THR A 201 -22.23 -26.24 -13.27
N VAL A 202 -20.89 -26.22 -13.27
CA VAL A 202 -20.06 -27.43 -13.40
C VAL A 202 -19.96 -28.19 -12.07
N GLN A 203 -20.22 -27.54 -10.93
CA GLN A 203 -20.06 -28.12 -9.60
C GLN A 203 -21.33 -28.80 -9.04
N LEU A 204 -22.48 -28.69 -9.74
CA LEU A 204 -23.76 -29.27 -9.32
C LEU A 204 -23.92 -30.78 -9.63
N THR A 205 -22.89 -31.45 -10.18
CA THR A 205 -22.93 -32.89 -10.50
C THR A 205 -22.05 -33.77 -9.61
N ALA A 206 -21.37 -33.22 -8.60
CA ALA A 206 -20.58 -34.00 -7.64
C ALA A 206 -21.38 -34.32 -6.34
N PRO A 207 -21.24 -35.52 -5.75
CA PRO A 207 -22.05 -35.96 -4.60
C PRO A 207 -21.90 -35.06 -3.38
N ARG A 208 -23.00 -34.91 -2.65
CA ARG A 208 -23.32 -33.89 -1.64
C ARG A 208 -22.60 -33.99 -0.28
N ASP A 209 -21.51 -34.75 -0.16
CA ASP A 209 -20.91 -34.98 1.16
C ASP A 209 -19.50 -34.40 1.23
N VAL A 210 -19.30 -33.49 2.19
CA VAL A 210 -18.05 -32.96 2.73
C VAL A 210 -17.42 -31.72 2.06
N CYS A 211 -17.74 -31.36 0.81
CA CYS A 211 -17.04 -30.24 0.12
C CYS A 211 -17.78 -28.88 0.04
N SER A 212 -18.86 -28.69 0.81
CA SER A 212 -19.75 -27.51 0.64
C SER A 212 -19.46 -26.30 1.53
N TYR A 213 -18.42 -26.31 2.37
CA TYR A 213 -18.13 -25.18 3.27
C TYR A 213 -17.29 -24.04 2.66
N HIS A 214 -16.83 -24.14 1.41
CA HIS A 214 -15.90 -23.16 0.83
C HIS A 214 -16.38 -22.39 -0.40
N ALA A 215 -17.59 -22.66 -0.91
CA ALA A 215 -18.18 -21.90 -2.02
C ALA A 215 -19.55 -21.26 -1.69
N GLY A 216 -20.15 -21.60 -0.56
CA GLY A 216 -21.53 -21.22 -0.22
C GLY A 216 -21.76 -19.78 0.29
N VAL A 217 -20.71 -18.97 0.47
CA VAL A 217 -20.86 -17.61 1.04
C VAL A 217 -21.09 -16.54 -0.03
N LEU A 218 -20.92 -16.85 -1.33
CA LEU A 218 -20.96 -15.80 -2.36
C LEU A 218 -22.33 -15.58 -3.02
N TYR A 219 -23.21 -16.56 -3.21
CA TYR A 219 -24.52 -16.30 -3.82
C TYR A 219 -25.58 -17.35 -3.43
N GLY A 220 -26.33 -17.08 -2.36
CA GLY A 220 -27.63 -17.73 -2.11
C GLY A 220 -28.77 -16.84 -2.61
N PRO A 221 -29.89 -17.40 -3.13
CA PRO A 221 -30.95 -16.64 -3.82
C PRO A 221 -31.73 -15.65 -2.93
N HIS A 222 -31.41 -15.56 -1.63
CA HIS A 222 -32.03 -14.63 -0.69
C HIS A 222 -31.08 -13.65 0.01
N TYR A 223 -29.80 -13.56 -0.38
CA TYR A 223 -28.83 -12.75 0.38
C TYR A 223 -28.07 -11.77 -0.52
N ARG A 224 -28.62 -10.57 -0.67
CA ARG A 224 -27.91 -9.39 -1.20
C ARG A 224 -27.14 -8.72 -0.07
N CYS A 225 -26.02 -9.29 0.36
CA CYS A 225 -25.06 -8.61 1.24
C CYS A 225 -23.79 -8.28 0.45
N ILE A 226 -23.45 -6.98 0.41
CA ILE A 226 -22.11 -6.52 0.05
C ILE A 226 -21.16 -7.07 1.13
N VAL A 227 -20.39 -8.09 0.77
CA VAL A 227 -19.24 -8.56 1.54
C VAL A 227 -18.08 -8.68 0.54
N ILE A 228 -17.36 -7.58 0.35
CA ILE A 228 -15.98 -7.68 -0.13
C ILE A 228 -15.18 -8.01 1.12
N SER A 229 -14.85 -9.29 1.28
CA SER A 229 -13.67 -9.82 1.97
C SER A 229 -13.93 -11.19 2.60
N ALA A 230 -13.76 -12.25 1.81
CA ALA A 230 -13.67 -13.61 2.33
C ALA A 230 -12.82 -14.56 1.45
N MET A 231 -12.24 -14.08 0.34
CA MET A 231 -11.51 -14.98 -0.57
C MET A 231 -10.05 -15.26 -0.16
N ASN A 232 -9.46 -14.49 0.76
CA ASN A 232 -8.00 -14.57 0.94
C ASN A 232 -7.52 -15.43 2.12
N LEU A 233 -8.37 -15.75 3.10
CA LEU A 233 -7.94 -16.60 4.24
C LEU A 233 -7.70 -18.05 3.80
N ALA A 234 -8.47 -18.54 2.82
CA ALA A 234 -8.27 -19.88 2.25
C ALA A 234 -7.02 -19.98 1.36
N HIS A 235 -6.60 -18.89 0.72
CA HIS A 235 -5.40 -18.88 -0.14
C HIS A 235 -4.09 -18.91 0.67
N VAL A 236 -4.12 -18.40 1.91
CA VAL A 236 -3.01 -18.49 2.87
C VAL A 236 -2.94 -19.87 3.53
N LEU A 237 -4.07 -20.57 3.69
CA LEU A 237 -4.12 -21.91 4.28
C LEU A 237 -3.96 -23.06 3.28
N TYR A 238 -4.33 -22.86 2.00
CA TYR A 238 -4.24 -23.87 0.95
C TYR A 238 -3.27 -23.44 -0.16
N GLY A 239 -1.98 -23.59 0.16
CA GLY A 239 -0.87 -23.35 -0.75
C GLY A 239 -0.92 -24.24 -1.98
N SER A 240 -0.94 -23.61 -3.16
CA SER A 240 -0.44 -24.21 -4.42
C SER A 240 -0.14 -23.14 -5.48
N GLY A 241 -0.94 -22.07 -5.57
CA GLY A 241 -0.74 -20.98 -6.54
C GLY A 241 0.44 -20.03 -6.23
N VAL A 242 0.58 -19.62 -4.97
CA VAL A 242 1.64 -18.68 -4.54
C VAL A 242 3.03 -19.30 -4.67
N GLN A 243 3.17 -20.62 -4.44
CA GLN A 243 4.43 -21.31 -4.65
C GLN A 243 4.83 -21.43 -6.12
N GLN A 244 3.88 -21.57 -7.06
CA GLN A 244 4.20 -21.59 -8.49
C GLN A 244 4.62 -20.20 -9.00
N LEU A 245 3.99 -19.13 -8.50
CA LEU A 245 4.39 -17.76 -8.84
C LEU A 245 5.76 -17.42 -8.24
N HIS A 246 6.01 -17.78 -6.98
CA HIS A 246 7.32 -17.62 -6.34
C HIS A 246 8.43 -18.40 -7.06
N ARG A 247 8.16 -19.63 -7.56
CA ARG A 247 9.11 -20.41 -8.38
C ARG A 247 9.38 -19.78 -9.76
N ARG A 248 8.40 -19.08 -10.36
CA ARG A 248 8.62 -18.27 -11.57
C ARG A 248 9.45 -17.01 -11.26
N PHE A 249 9.20 -16.35 -10.13
CA PHE A 249 9.98 -15.19 -9.69
C PHE A 249 11.45 -15.51 -9.35
N THR A 250 11.74 -16.66 -8.72
CA THR A 250 13.12 -17.09 -8.48
C THR A 250 13.85 -17.50 -9.76
N ARG A 251 13.13 -18.04 -10.76
CA ARG A 251 13.69 -18.33 -12.08
C ARG A 251 14.03 -17.05 -12.87
N ILE A 252 13.22 -16.00 -12.77
CA ILE A 252 13.52 -14.68 -13.36
C ILE A 252 14.77 -14.05 -12.72
N LYS A 253 14.95 -14.19 -11.40
CA LYS A 253 16.21 -13.78 -10.73
C LYS A 253 17.43 -14.57 -11.20
N HIS A 254 17.28 -15.86 -11.51
CA HIS A 254 18.37 -16.72 -11.95
C HIS A 254 18.79 -16.42 -13.41
N ASP A 255 17.85 -16.06 -14.28
CA ASP A 255 18.14 -15.67 -15.67
C ASP A 255 18.69 -14.23 -15.78
N GLN A 256 18.26 -13.31 -14.90
CA GLN A 256 18.86 -11.97 -14.81
C GLN A 256 20.25 -11.95 -14.14
N GLY A 257 20.63 -13.04 -13.45
CA GLY A 257 21.97 -13.21 -12.88
C GLY A 257 23.08 -13.53 -13.90
N LYS A 258 22.76 -13.71 -15.18
CA LYS A 258 23.73 -14.07 -16.23
C LYS A 258 24.05 -12.95 -17.23
N GLY A 259 23.48 -11.76 -17.07
CA GLY A 259 23.75 -10.66 -17.98
C GLY A 259 23.53 -9.29 -17.34
N ALA A 260 24.61 -8.72 -16.81
CA ALA A 260 24.83 -7.27 -16.65
C ALA A 260 23.95 -6.59 -15.56
N VAL A 261 24.34 -5.61 -14.74
CA VAL A 261 25.55 -4.80 -14.50
C VAL A 261 25.46 -4.39 -13.02
N ALA A 262 26.59 -4.33 -12.32
CA ALA A 262 26.70 -3.74 -10.99
C ALA A 262 26.34 -2.24 -11.02
N TRP A 263 25.23 -1.83 -10.39
CA TRP A 263 25.01 -0.44 -9.98
C TRP A 263 24.24 -0.39 -8.65
N CYS A 264 24.77 0.43 -7.74
CA CYS A 264 24.23 0.85 -6.44
C CYS A 264 24.13 -0.20 -5.32
N SER A 265 25.31 -0.58 -4.81
CA SER A 265 25.49 -0.89 -3.38
C SER A 265 26.72 -0.13 -2.90
N ALA A 266 26.64 1.20 -2.85
CA ALA A 266 27.63 2.02 -2.17
C ALA A 266 27.04 2.46 -0.82
N PRO A 267 27.67 2.12 0.33
CA PRO A 267 27.31 2.71 1.60
C PRO A 267 27.70 4.19 1.59
N LEU A 268 26.78 5.07 1.97
CA LEU A 268 27.06 6.47 2.29
C LEU A 268 27.95 6.50 3.55
N GLN A 269 29.26 6.44 3.34
CA GLN A 269 30.25 6.92 4.29
C GLN A 269 30.41 8.42 4.03
N LEU A 270 29.82 9.24 4.89
CA LEU A 270 30.21 10.64 5.03
C LEU A 270 31.55 10.64 5.76
N GLU A 271 32.65 10.58 5.01
CA GLU A 271 33.96 10.99 5.52
C GLU A 271 34.06 12.52 5.51
N GLU A 272 34.52 12.99 6.65
CA GLU A 272 34.78 14.36 7.03
C GLU A 272 36.09 14.84 6.38
N GLU A 273 36.06 15.28 5.12
CA GLU A 273 37.15 16.06 4.53
C GLU A 273 36.96 17.56 4.82
N LEU A 274 37.30 17.96 6.04
CA LEU A 274 37.66 19.35 6.35
C LEU A 274 39.19 19.48 6.25
N HIS A 275 39.68 19.83 5.07
CA HIS A 275 41.06 20.31 4.95
C HIS A 275 41.18 21.71 5.60
N PRO A 276 42.19 21.95 6.45
CA PRO A 276 42.38 23.23 7.12
C PRO A 276 42.94 24.26 6.14
N LEU A 277 42.18 25.31 5.87
CA LEU A 277 42.70 26.52 5.26
C LEU A 277 43.63 27.21 6.27
N SER A 278 44.93 27.08 6.00
CA SER A 278 45.96 28.11 6.11
C SER A 278 45.81 29.11 7.26
N THR A 279 46.66 28.93 8.27
CA THR A 279 47.09 29.96 9.21
C THR A 279 47.68 31.17 8.46
N ALA A 280 46.88 32.21 8.26
CA ALA A 280 47.38 33.52 7.90
C ALA A 280 47.80 34.26 9.18
N SER A 281 49.08 34.59 9.22
CA SER A 281 49.79 35.36 10.24
C SER A 281 49.09 36.66 10.63
N VAL A 282 48.77 36.80 11.92
CA VAL A 282 48.57 38.11 12.55
C VAL A 282 49.96 38.70 12.80
N GLY A 283 50.38 39.54 11.88
CA GLY A 283 51.52 40.45 12.07
C GLY A 283 51.08 41.63 12.92
N THR A 284 51.72 41.78 14.08
CA THR A 284 51.84 43.04 14.83
C THR A 284 52.44 44.12 13.94
N LEU A 285 51.89 45.33 13.95
CA LEU A 285 52.61 46.59 13.74
C LEU A 285 51.74 47.77 14.26
N ASN A 286 52.30 48.44 15.28
CA ASN A 286 52.11 49.82 15.76
C ASN A 286 50.71 50.38 16.05
#